data_AF-A0A399EZ40-F1
#
_entry.id   AF-A0A399EZ40-F1
#
_cell.length_a   1.000
_cell.length_b   1.000
_cell.length_c   1.000
_cell.angle_alpha   90.00
_cell.angle_beta   90.00
_cell.angle_gamma   90.00
#
_symmetry.space_group_name_H-M   'P 1'
#
loop_
_entity.id
_entity.type
_entity.pdbx_description
1 polymer ?
#
loop_
_entity_poly.entity_id
_entity_poly.type
_entity_poly.pdbx_seq_one_letter_code
_entity_poly.pdbx_strand_id
1 'polypeptide(L)'
;MKRTVIWLCATGLALSLPIALGRPPYRLAAIAQLHLTPDQGNTRTVTCQFCHVNPGGGPPWNPFGELVRSNFRGNINQALYDALRAMKDSDADGYLDVLEVFAGTWPGNPDSKPLVDPAFLKANFEKAGGVDLYKPAQ
;
A
#
# COMPACT_ATOMS: atom_id res chain seq x y z
N MET A 1 27.27 65.05 19.73
CA MET A 1 27.21 63.59 19.94
C MET A 1 25.75 63.14 19.85
N LYS A 2 25.30 62.62 18.71
CA LYS A 2 23.92 62.13 18.52
C LYS A 2 23.96 60.61 18.40
N ARG A 3 23.37 59.92 19.38
CA ARG A 3 23.24 58.46 19.40
C ARG A 3 21.99 58.06 18.64
N THR A 4 22.17 57.43 17.49
CA THR A 4 21.07 56.84 16.71
C THR A 4 20.86 55.41 17.19
N VAL A 5 19.70 55.13 17.78
CA VAL A 5 19.27 53.78 18.17
C VAL A 5 18.58 53.17 16.95
N ILE A 6 19.19 52.14 16.36
CA ILE A 6 18.60 51.35 15.27
C ILE A 6 17.81 50.22 15.91
N TRP A 7 16.48 50.28 15.79
CA TRP A 7 15.59 49.17 16.10
C TRP A 7 15.67 48.14 14.97
N LEU A 8 16.29 46.97 15.22
CA LEU A 8 16.13 45.81 14.35
C LEU A 8 14.76 45.18 14.61
N CYS A 9 13.82 45.41 13.70
CA CYS A 9 12.60 44.62 13.60
C CYS A 9 12.95 43.19 13.15
N ALA A 10 12.96 42.25 14.10
CA ALA A 10 13.01 40.83 13.81
C ALA A 10 11.67 40.39 13.17
N THR A 11 11.63 40.31 11.84
CA THR A 11 10.51 39.70 11.11
C THR A 11 10.74 38.20 11.02
N GLY A 12 10.22 37.46 12.00
CA GLY A 12 10.16 36.00 11.97
C GLY A 12 9.14 35.53 10.95
N LEU A 13 9.60 35.12 9.77
CA LEU A 13 8.77 34.44 8.77
C LEU A 13 8.56 32.99 9.22
N ALA A 14 7.47 32.73 9.95
CA ALA A 14 7.09 31.37 10.33
C ALA A 14 6.63 30.60 9.08
N LEU A 15 7.53 29.79 8.50
CA LEU A 15 7.19 28.79 7.49
C LEU A 15 6.28 27.74 8.14
N SER A 16 4.98 27.81 7.85
CA SER A 16 4.03 26.74 8.11
C SER A 16 4.31 25.58 7.15
N LEU A 17 5.24 24.70 7.54
CA LEU A 17 5.37 23.41 6.88
C LEU A 17 4.05 22.67 7.03
N PRO A 18 3.37 22.28 5.93
CA PRO A 18 2.21 21.43 6.03
C PRO A 18 2.68 20.12 6.68
N ILE A 19 2.17 19.86 7.89
CA ILE A 19 2.28 18.54 8.47
C ILE A 19 1.47 17.65 7.55
N ALA A 20 2.17 16.93 6.67
CA ALA A 20 1.60 15.79 5.99
C ALA A 20 1.25 14.80 7.11
N LEU A 21 0.03 14.89 7.63
CA LEU A 21 -0.57 13.85 8.45
C LEU A 21 -0.59 12.62 7.55
N GLY A 22 0.50 11.84 7.60
CA GLY A 22 0.69 10.66 6.79
C GLY A 22 -0.48 9.77 7.11
N ARG A 23 -1.44 9.67 6.19
CA ARG A 23 -2.70 8.96 6.37
C ARG A 23 -2.37 7.51 6.75
N PRO A 24 -2.52 7.09 8.02
CA PRO A 24 -2.24 5.72 8.42
C PRO A 24 -3.31 4.67 8.05
N PRO A 25 -4.47 4.92 7.38
CA PRO A 25 -5.53 3.92 7.32
C PRO A 25 -5.42 2.91 6.17
N TYR A 26 -4.62 3.11 5.12
CA TYR A 26 -4.68 2.21 3.95
C TYR A 26 -3.94 0.89 4.12
N ARG A 27 -2.80 0.89 4.80
CA ARG A 27 -2.08 -0.35 5.13
C ARG A 27 -2.89 -1.23 6.07
N LEU A 28 -3.52 -0.63 7.10
CA LEU A 28 -4.40 -1.34 8.01
C LEU A 28 -5.66 -1.85 7.31
N ALA A 29 -6.23 -1.05 6.39
CA ALA A 29 -7.33 -1.50 5.55
C ALA A 29 -6.93 -2.69 4.67
N ALA A 30 -5.73 -2.68 4.08
CA ALA A 30 -5.22 -3.81 3.31
C ALA A 30 -5.06 -5.08 4.16
N ILE A 31 -4.49 -4.95 5.37
CA ILE A 31 -4.39 -6.09 6.31
C ILE A 31 -5.77 -6.69 6.57
N ALA A 32 -6.75 -5.85 6.92
CA ALA A 32 -8.10 -6.31 7.25
C ALA A 32 -8.82 -6.89 6.03
N GLN A 33 -8.82 -6.18 4.90
CA GLN A 33 -9.58 -6.52 3.69
C GLN A 33 -9.03 -7.77 2.99
N LEU A 34 -7.71 -7.93 3.00
CA LEU A 34 -7.02 -9.03 2.31
C LEU A 34 -6.68 -10.19 3.24
N HIS A 35 -7.16 -10.14 4.49
CA HIS A 35 -6.91 -11.15 5.52
C HIS A 35 -5.41 -11.45 5.72
N LEU A 36 -4.56 -10.42 5.62
CA LEU A 36 -3.12 -10.57 5.79
C LEU A 36 -2.76 -10.68 7.27
N THR A 37 -1.58 -11.21 7.54
CA THR A 37 -1.05 -11.31 8.90
C THR A 37 -0.97 -9.91 9.54
N PRO A 38 -1.60 -9.70 10.71
CA PRO A 38 -1.59 -8.41 11.38
C PRO A 38 -0.20 -8.07 11.93
N ASP A 39 -0.02 -6.80 12.30
CA ASP A 39 1.16 -6.34 13.03
C ASP A 39 1.28 -7.06 14.38
N GLN A 40 2.51 -7.31 14.83
CA GLN A 40 2.80 -7.90 16.13
C GLN A 40 3.71 -6.99 16.95
N GLY A 41 3.14 -6.33 17.97
CA GLY A 41 3.86 -5.35 18.77
C GLY A 41 4.43 -4.22 17.91
N ASN A 42 5.76 -4.06 17.92
CA ASN A 42 6.45 -3.06 17.11
C ASN A 42 6.80 -3.56 15.69
N THR A 43 6.51 -4.81 15.37
CA THR A 43 6.80 -5.41 14.06
C THR A 43 5.65 -5.18 13.10
N ARG A 44 5.95 -4.57 11.96
CA ARG A 44 5.00 -4.38 10.86
C ARG A 44 5.11 -5.55 9.90
N THR A 45 4.09 -6.39 9.84
CA THR A 45 4.09 -7.58 8.97
C THR A 45 3.83 -7.21 7.52
N VAL A 46 2.89 -6.29 7.31
CA VAL A 46 2.67 -5.62 6.02
C VAL A 46 3.21 -4.20 6.15
N THR A 47 4.17 -3.84 5.29
CA THR A 47 4.76 -2.48 5.28
C THR A 47 4.06 -1.59 4.24
N CYS A 48 4.39 -0.30 4.18
CA CYS A 48 3.92 0.56 3.10
C CYS A 48 4.39 0.09 1.72
N GLN A 49 5.46 -0.71 1.66
CA GLN A 49 6.02 -1.18 0.40
C GLN A 49 5.12 -2.19 -0.34
N PHE A 50 4.04 -2.64 0.30
CA PHE A 50 3.00 -3.42 -0.35
C PHE A 50 2.37 -2.68 -1.54
N CYS A 51 2.22 -1.34 -1.47
CA CYS A 51 1.69 -0.50 -2.56
C CYS A 51 2.66 0.60 -3.01
N HIS A 52 3.80 0.76 -2.34
CA HIS A 52 4.69 1.90 -2.55
C HIS A 52 6.11 1.42 -2.79
N VAL A 53 6.90 2.21 -3.51
CA VAL A 53 8.35 1.98 -3.55
C VAL A 53 8.99 2.50 -2.26
N ASN A 54 8.52 3.64 -1.78
CA ASN A 54 9.02 4.27 -0.56
C ASN A 54 8.53 3.50 0.70
N PRO A 55 9.43 3.08 1.61
CA PRO A 55 9.04 2.44 2.86
C PRO A 55 8.20 3.34 3.79
N GLY A 56 8.28 4.66 3.64
CA GLY A 56 7.41 5.63 4.31
C GLY A 56 6.02 5.80 3.66
N GLY A 57 5.78 5.15 2.51
CA GLY A 57 4.60 5.36 1.68
C GLY A 57 4.68 6.61 0.79
N GLY A 58 3.57 6.92 0.13
CA GLY A 58 3.51 8.02 -0.85
C GLY A 58 4.14 7.64 -2.22
N PRO A 59 4.19 8.59 -3.16
CA PRO A 59 4.85 8.36 -4.45
C PRO A 59 6.36 8.07 -4.29
N PRO A 60 6.95 7.28 -5.21
CA PRO A 60 6.29 6.55 -6.29
C PRO A 60 5.59 5.28 -5.79
N TRP A 61 4.58 4.84 -6.53
CA TRP A 61 3.87 3.58 -6.31
C TRP A 61 4.64 2.45 -6.98
N ASN A 62 4.60 1.26 -6.37
CA ASN A 62 5.05 0.05 -7.06
C ASN A 62 3.99 -0.37 -8.12
N PRO A 63 4.26 -1.36 -8.99
CA PRO A 63 3.32 -1.72 -10.05
C PRO A 63 1.91 -2.07 -9.55
N PHE A 64 1.77 -2.88 -8.49
CA PHE A 64 0.47 -3.17 -7.89
C PHE A 64 -0.20 -1.94 -7.28
N GLY A 65 0.56 -1.10 -6.59
CA GLY A 65 0.07 0.16 -6.02
C GLY A 65 -0.41 1.14 -7.08
N GLU A 66 0.17 1.12 -8.28
CA GLU A 66 -0.32 1.86 -9.44
C GLU A 66 -1.68 1.31 -9.90
N LEU A 67 -1.84 -0.02 -9.94
CA LEU A 67 -3.12 -0.65 -10.24
C LEU A 67 -4.20 -0.26 -9.21
N VAL A 68 -3.89 -0.35 -7.91
CA VAL A 68 -4.79 0.10 -6.83
C VAL A 68 -5.13 1.59 -6.97
N ARG A 69 -4.13 2.44 -7.22
CA ARG A 69 -4.33 3.89 -7.42
C ARG A 69 -5.25 4.17 -8.60
N SER A 70 -5.08 3.45 -9.71
CA SER A 70 -5.91 3.62 -10.92
C SER A 70 -7.39 3.28 -10.69
N ASN A 71 -7.66 2.33 -9.79
CA ASN A 71 -9.00 1.93 -9.36
C ASN A 71 -9.56 2.79 -8.20
N PHE A 72 -8.75 3.64 -7.57
CA PHE A 72 -9.19 4.37 -6.39
C PHE A 72 -10.25 5.43 -6.72
N ARG A 73 -11.43 5.30 -6.10
CA ARG A 73 -12.57 6.23 -6.21
C ARG A 73 -13.07 6.70 -4.84
N GLY A 74 -12.16 6.81 -3.87
CA GLY A 74 -12.48 7.23 -2.49
C GLY A 74 -12.67 6.08 -1.50
N ASN A 75 -12.75 4.83 -1.97
CA ASN A 75 -12.84 3.63 -1.12
C ASN A 75 -11.63 2.71 -1.40
N ILE A 76 -10.78 2.50 -0.38
CA ILE A 76 -9.57 1.69 -0.51
C ILE A 76 -9.88 0.19 -0.60
N ASN A 77 -10.89 -0.29 0.13
CA ASN A 77 -11.24 -1.72 0.13
C ASN A 77 -11.76 -2.12 -1.26
N GLN A 78 -12.58 -1.25 -1.86
CA GLN A 78 -13.05 -1.47 -3.22
C GLN A 78 -11.89 -1.42 -4.24
N ALA A 79 -10.99 -0.45 -4.11
CA ALA A 79 -9.84 -0.33 -5.02
C ALA A 79 -8.89 -1.54 -4.95
N LEU A 80 -8.67 -2.08 -3.74
CA LEU A 80 -7.90 -3.32 -3.53
C LEU A 80 -8.60 -4.51 -4.20
N TYR A 81 -9.91 -4.69 -3.95
CA TYR A 81 -10.67 -5.77 -4.57
C TYR A 81 -10.68 -5.67 -6.10
N ASP A 82 -10.89 -4.48 -6.67
CA ASP A 82 -10.89 -4.27 -8.12
C ASP A 82 -9.52 -4.54 -8.73
N ALA A 83 -8.43 -4.19 -8.05
CA ALA A 83 -7.08 -4.53 -8.47
C ALA A 83 -6.88 -6.06 -8.55
N LEU A 84 -7.25 -6.79 -7.50
CA LEU A 84 -7.11 -8.26 -7.49
C LEU A 84 -8.06 -8.96 -8.48
N ARG A 85 -9.28 -8.44 -8.65
CA ARG A 85 -10.27 -8.94 -9.61
C ARG A 85 -9.85 -8.74 -11.06
N ALA A 86 -8.92 -7.83 -11.33
CA ALA A 86 -8.36 -7.65 -12.67
C ALA A 86 -7.49 -8.84 -13.12
N MET A 87 -7.14 -9.77 -12.22
CA MET A 87 -6.34 -10.96 -12.50
C MET A 87 -5.05 -10.63 -13.27
N LYS A 88 -4.36 -9.56 -12.84
CA LYS A 88 -3.07 -9.13 -13.40
C LYS A 88 -1.91 -9.76 -12.65
N ASP A 89 -0.78 -9.82 -13.33
CA ASP A 89 0.57 -10.00 -12.78
C ASP A 89 1.23 -8.63 -12.94
N SER A 90 1.22 -7.82 -11.88
CA SER A 90 1.57 -6.39 -11.97
C SER A 90 3.07 -6.16 -12.10
N ASP A 91 3.91 -7.00 -11.48
CA ASP A 91 5.37 -6.88 -11.52
C ASP A 91 6.07 -7.84 -12.50
N ALA A 92 5.29 -8.65 -13.22
CA ALA A 92 5.71 -9.56 -14.28
C ALA A 92 6.65 -10.68 -13.81
N ASP A 93 6.42 -11.18 -12.59
CA ASP A 93 7.23 -12.24 -11.99
C ASP A 93 6.72 -13.67 -12.28
N GLY A 94 5.55 -13.77 -12.93
CA GLY A 94 4.88 -15.02 -13.29
C GLY A 94 3.72 -15.41 -12.36
N TYR A 95 3.43 -14.63 -11.32
CA TYR A 95 2.28 -14.84 -10.44
C TYR A 95 1.26 -13.72 -10.59
N LEU A 96 -0.03 -14.08 -10.53
CA LEU A 96 -1.07 -13.07 -10.48
C LEU A 96 -1.08 -12.41 -9.10
N ASP A 97 -1.34 -11.11 -9.04
CA ASP A 97 -1.39 -10.31 -7.83
C ASP A 97 -2.23 -10.99 -6.73
N VAL A 98 -3.36 -11.57 -7.13
CA VAL A 98 -4.30 -12.24 -6.22
C VAL A 98 -3.74 -13.54 -5.63
N LEU A 99 -2.90 -14.24 -6.37
CA LEU A 99 -2.24 -15.46 -5.90
C LEU A 99 -1.11 -15.12 -4.93
N GLU A 100 -0.38 -14.04 -5.19
CA GLU A 100 0.64 -13.53 -4.29
C GLU A 100 0.03 -13.08 -2.95
N VAL A 101 -1.06 -12.31 -3.00
CA VAL A 101 -1.81 -11.94 -1.79
C VAL A 101 -2.28 -13.18 -1.03
N PHE A 102 -2.80 -14.20 -1.73
CA PHE A 102 -3.22 -15.45 -1.12
C PHE A 102 -2.06 -16.25 -0.50
N ALA A 103 -0.86 -16.15 -1.08
CA ALA A 103 0.36 -16.78 -0.58
C ALA A 103 1.11 -15.93 0.47
N GLY A 104 0.65 -14.71 0.75
CA GLY A 104 1.30 -13.79 1.68
C GLY A 104 2.57 -13.13 1.14
N THR A 105 2.71 -13.00 -0.18
CA THR A 105 3.81 -12.30 -0.85
C THR A 105 3.37 -10.93 -1.37
N TRP A 106 4.25 -10.18 -2.05
CA TRP A 106 4.03 -8.75 -2.35
C TRP A 106 3.86 -8.50 -3.85
N PRO A 107 2.63 -8.20 -4.33
CA PRO A 107 2.30 -8.19 -5.76
C PRO A 107 2.88 -7.05 -6.61
N GLY A 108 3.70 -6.20 -6.00
CA GLY A 108 4.41 -5.13 -6.70
C GLY A 108 5.92 -5.25 -6.51
N ASN A 109 6.41 -6.40 -6.09
CA ASN A 109 7.82 -6.66 -5.86
C ASN A 109 8.21 -8.04 -6.46
N PRO A 110 8.90 -8.09 -7.61
CA PRO A 110 9.18 -9.33 -8.33
C PRO A 110 10.16 -10.27 -7.58
N ASP A 111 10.82 -9.77 -6.53
CA ASP A 111 11.66 -10.57 -5.64
C ASP A 111 10.85 -11.25 -4.51
N SER A 112 9.57 -10.90 -4.34
CA SER A 112 8.68 -11.43 -3.30
C SER A 112 7.63 -12.33 -3.93
N LYS A 113 8.02 -13.55 -4.26
CA LYS A 113 7.15 -14.50 -4.97
C LYS A 113 6.87 -15.79 -4.20
N PRO A 114 5.73 -16.46 -4.47
CA PRO A 114 5.42 -17.75 -3.89
C PRO A 114 6.49 -18.80 -4.24
N LEU A 115 6.72 -19.73 -3.32
CA LEU A 115 7.66 -20.84 -3.49
C LEU A 115 7.01 -22.11 -4.06
N VAL A 116 5.75 -22.01 -4.47
CA VAL A 116 4.94 -23.12 -4.98
C VAL A 116 4.48 -22.83 -6.40
N ASP A 117 4.25 -23.88 -7.18
CA ASP A 117 3.80 -23.76 -8.57
C ASP A 117 2.52 -22.88 -8.72
N PRO A 118 2.46 -21.97 -9.70
CA PRO A 118 1.30 -21.09 -9.91
C PRO A 118 -0.03 -21.84 -10.12
N ALA A 119 -0.03 -22.98 -10.81
CA ALA A 119 -1.26 -23.73 -11.05
C ALA A 119 -1.74 -24.44 -9.77
N PHE A 120 -0.80 -24.98 -8.97
CA PHE A 120 -1.12 -25.49 -7.63
C PHE A 120 -1.71 -24.39 -6.74
N LEU A 121 -1.09 -23.21 -6.71
CA LEU A 121 -1.56 -22.09 -5.91
C LEU A 121 -2.96 -21.63 -6.35
N LYS A 122 -3.18 -21.50 -7.66
CA LYS A 122 -4.48 -21.13 -8.23
C LYS A 122 -5.59 -22.12 -7.86
N ALA A 123 -5.32 -23.43 -7.92
CA ALA A 123 -6.30 -24.43 -7.54
C ALA A 123 -6.69 -24.35 -6.05
N ASN A 124 -5.72 -24.09 -5.17
CA ASN A 124 -5.99 -23.90 -3.74
C ASN A 124 -6.74 -22.59 -3.47
N PHE A 125 -6.39 -21.52 -4.17
CA PHE A 125 -7.08 -20.24 -4.11
C PHE A 125 -8.55 -20.36 -4.53
N GLU A 126 -8.84 -21.02 -5.64
CA GLU A 126 -10.21 -21.28 -6.10
C GLU A 126 -11.00 -22.10 -5.09
N LYS A 127 -10.40 -23.16 -4.54
CA LYS A 127 -11.01 -23.98 -3.49
C LYS A 127 -11.32 -23.19 -2.21
N ALA A 128 -10.50 -22.18 -1.89
CA ALA A 128 -10.72 -21.32 -0.74
C ALA A 128 -11.85 -20.29 -0.95
N GLY A 129 -12.36 -20.11 -2.17
CA GLY A 129 -13.41 -19.14 -2.50
C GLY A 129 -13.00 -18.13 -3.57
N GLY A 130 -11.78 -18.22 -4.10
CA GLY A 130 -11.27 -17.35 -5.16
C GLY A 130 -11.28 -15.88 -4.76
N VAL A 131 -11.39 -14.99 -5.74
CA VAL A 131 -11.25 -13.54 -5.51
C VAL A 131 -12.33 -12.96 -4.61
N ASP A 132 -13.48 -13.63 -4.52
CA ASP A 132 -14.59 -13.21 -3.66
C ASP A 132 -14.27 -13.32 -2.18
N LEU A 133 -13.20 -14.03 -1.79
CA LEU A 133 -12.59 -13.95 -0.46
C LEU A 133 -12.26 -12.51 -0.04
N TYR A 134 -11.92 -11.67 -1.01
CA TYR A 134 -11.49 -10.29 -0.80
C TYR A 134 -12.57 -9.27 -1.15
N LYS A 135 -13.82 -9.70 -1.33
CA LYS A 135 -14.93 -8.78 -1.61
C LYS A 135 -15.21 -7.90 -0.39
N PRO A 136 -15.31 -6.56 -0.53
CA PRO A 136 -15.64 -5.69 0.59
C PRO A 136 -17.04 -6.00 1.15
N ALA A 137 -17.20 -5.86 2.47
CA ALA A 137 -18.52 -5.81 3.08
C ALA A 137 -19.30 -4.59 2.53
N GLN A 138 -20.59 -4.79 2.27
CA GLN A 138 -21.49 -3.75 1.76
C GLN A 138 -21.82 -2.70 2.82
#